data_AF-F6R645-F1
#
_entry.id   AF-F6R645-F1
#
_cell.length_a   1.000
_cell.length_b   1.000
_cell.length_c   1.000
_cell.angle_alpha   90.00
_cell.angle_beta   90.00
_cell.angle_gamma   90.00
#
_symmetry.space_group_name_H-M   'P 1'
#
loop_
_entity.id
_entity.type
_entity.pdbx_description
1 polymer ?
#
loop_
_entity_poly.entity_id
_entity_poly.type
_entity_poly.pdbx_seq_one_letter_code
_entity_poly.pdbx_strand_id
1 'polypeptide(L)'
;MMRVLVLLCAVLTSQVYVAFGQEFNSYCNHLDDLPLCAMATSFTQELVKKQYQYLTLIHHHYQADRFYPNVAKYFRKCMEKTSGMLDRVATYIMAKQVTISASANAPDYVNDLFQHGFMPAFTINHTRPPTLRSAFRQAFKSERNTVETLTTIHQAAEVLGDAEVAELVGADLIPEVTKLMNELHTHFSMLHSVTRHNLHGLGEFIYDKNL
;
A
#
# COMPACT_ATOMS: atom_id res chain seq x y z
N MET A 1 25.26 5.84 53.18
CA MET A 1 26.04 6.06 51.94
C MET A 1 25.55 5.29 50.70
N MET A 2 24.50 4.44 50.75
CA MET A 2 24.05 3.67 49.56
C MET A 2 23.04 4.36 48.63
N ARG A 3 22.43 5.49 49.02
CA ARG A 3 21.36 6.12 48.20
C ARG A 3 21.85 6.99 47.04
N VAL A 4 23.14 7.36 47.02
CA VAL A 4 23.71 8.22 45.96
C VAL A 4 24.13 7.40 44.74
N LEU A 5 24.50 6.12 44.90
CA LEU A 5 24.95 5.26 43.78
C LEU A 5 23.80 4.84 42.86
N VAL A 6 22.59 4.65 43.39
CA VAL A 6 21.43 4.19 42.60
C VAL A 6 20.90 5.28 41.67
N LEU A 7 20.98 6.55 42.09
CA LEU A 7 20.59 7.70 41.27
C LEU A 7 21.58 7.97 40.12
N LEU A 8 22.88 7.71 40.32
CA LEU A 8 23.88 7.84 39.27
C LEU A 8 23.73 6.76 38.18
N CYS A 9 23.39 5.52 38.53
CA CYS A 9 23.09 4.49 37.52
C CYS A 9 21.85 4.82 36.70
N ALA A 10 20.78 5.32 37.32
CA ALA A 10 19.53 5.65 36.61
C ALA A 10 19.67 6.84 35.65
N VAL A 11 20.45 7.86 36.05
CA VAL A 11 20.72 9.03 35.20
C VAL A 11 21.65 8.67 34.05
N LEU A 12 22.65 7.81 34.27
CA LEU A 12 23.53 7.32 33.20
C LEU A 12 22.78 6.41 32.22
N THR A 13 21.87 5.54 32.67
CA THR A 13 21.04 4.75 31.73
C THR A 13 20.05 5.59 30.95
N SER A 14 19.51 6.67 31.55
CA SER A 14 18.56 7.55 30.87
C SER A 14 19.23 8.47 29.86
N GLN A 15 20.45 8.95 30.12
CA GLN A 15 21.20 9.75 29.14
C GLN A 15 21.79 8.91 28.01
N VAL A 16 22.18 7.66 28.28
CA VAL A 16 22.58 6.72 27.21
C VAL A 16 21.39 6.39 26.30
N TYR A 17 20.17 6.21 26.84
CA TYR A 17 18.98 5.99 26.01
C TYR A 17 18.59 7.20 25.14
N VAL A 18 18.76 8.42 25.65
CA VAL A 18 18.43 9.64 24.88
C VAL A 18 19.50 9.93 23.82
N ALA A 19 20.78 9.65 24.09
CA ALA A 19 21.85 9.77 23.10
C ALA A 19 21.74 8.71 21.99
N PHE A 20 21.47 7.44 22.34
CA PHE A 20 21.21 6.39 21.35
C PHE A 20 19.92 6.64 20.55
N GLY A 21 18.86 7.18 21.18
CA GLY A 21 17.62 7.52 20.49
C GLY A 21 17.74 8.69 19.51
N GLN A 22 18.63 9.65 19.77
CA GLN A 22 18.90 10.75 18.85
C GLN A 22 19.86 10.37 17.70
N GLU A 23 20.84 9.48 17.94
CA GLU A 23 21.68 8.95 16.86
C GLU A 23 20.92 7.95 15.97
N PHE A 24 20.04 7.10 16.52
CA PHE A 24 19.14 6.26 15.70
C PHE A 24 18.20 7.09 14.83
N ASN A 25 17.59 8.15 15.37
CA ASN A 25 16.71 9.03 14.59
C ASN A 25 17.42 9.76 13.46
N SER A 26 18.74 9.99 13.55
CA SER A 26 19.51 10.63 12.48
C SER A 26 19.93 9.64 11.39
N TYR A 27 20.11 8.36 11.70
CA TYR A 27 20.40 7.31 10.71
C TYR A 27 19.15 6.80 9.98
N CYS A 28 17.97 6.86 10.62
CA CYS A 28 16.71 6.50 9.98
C CYS A 28 16.33 7.41 8.79
N ASN A 29 16.71 8.69 8.83
CA ASN A 29 16.39 9.63 7.74
C ASN A 29 17.12 9.34 6.40
N HIS A 30 18.18 8.51 6.40
CA HIS A 30 18.88 8.09 5.17
C HIS A 30 18.50 6.69 4.70
N LEU A 31 17.84 5.88 5.54
CA LEU A 31 17.40 4.54 5.18
C LEU A 31 16.08 4.58 4.40
N ASP A 32 15.25 5.61 4.60
CA ASP A 32 14.04 5.86 3.80
C ASP A 32 14.36 6.16 2.32
N ASP A 33 15.60 6.57 2.00
CA ASP A 33 16.06 6.77 0.63
C ASP A 33 16.36 5.44 -0.09
N LEU A 34 16.45 4.32 0.64
CA LEU A 34 16.72 3.01 0.03
C LEU A 34 15.43 2.47 -0.62
N PRO A 35 15.47 2.08 -1.90
CA PRO A 35 14.30 1.60 -2.64
C PRO A 35 13.61 0.42 -1.95
N LEU A 36 14.41 -0.51 -1.41
CA LEU A 36 13.88 -1.69 -0.72
C LEU A 36 13.22 -1.35 0.63
N CYS A 37 13.74 -0.33 1.34
CA CYS A 37 13.09 0.20 2.54
C CYS A 37 11.75 0.85 2.18
N ALA A 38 11.71 1.71 1.16
CA ALA A 38 10.48 2.33 0.67
C ALA A 38 9.43 1.30 0.20
N MET A 39 9.87 0.17 -0.37
CA MET A 39 9.00 -0.97 -0.65
C MET A 39 8.44 -1.62 0.62
N ALA A 40 9.30 -1.87 1.61
CA ALA A 40 8.94 -2.49 2.88
C ALA A 40 8.00 -1.61 3.72
N THR A 41 8.14 -0.29 3.64
CA THR A 41 7.34 0.65 4.42
C THR A 41 6.18 1.20 3.58
N SER A 42 6.43 2.24 2.79
CA SER A 42 5.43 3.07 2.12
C SER A 42 4.55 2.27 1.15
N PHE A 43 5.16 1.45 0.30
CA PHE A 43 4.41 0.68 -0.69
C PHE A 43 3.56 -0.42 -0.05
N THR A 44 4.13 -1.18 0.89
CA THR A 44 3.38 -2.21 1.64
C THR A 44 2.20 -1.61 2.40
N GLN A 45 2.40 -0.48 3.10
CA GLN A 45 1.32 0.24 3.76
C GLN A 45 0.22 0.67 2.78
N GLU A 46 0.60 1.12 1.59
CA GLU A 46 -0.35 1.51 0.55
C GLU A 46 -1.19 0.31 0.06
N LEU A 47 -0.56 -0.85 -0.16
CA LEU A 47 -1.26 -2.07 -0.56
C LEU A 47 -2.24 -2.54 0.53
N VAL A 48 -1.83 -2.50 1.80
CA VAL A 48 -2.71 -2.84 2.94
C VAL A 48 -3.89 -1.88 2.97
N LYS A 49 -3.65 -0.56 2.88
CA LYS A 49 -4.71 0.45 2.81
C LYS A 49 -5.69 0.18 1.67
N LYS A 50 -5.20 -0.22 0.50
CA LYS A 50 -6.03 -0.57 -0.67
C LYS A 50 -6.90 -1.80 -0.43
N GLN A 51 -6.37 -2.84 0.22
CA GLN A 51 -7.19 -4.01 0.59
C GLN A 51 -8.40 -3.59 1.43
N TYR A 52 -8.20 -2.73 2.44
CA TYR A 52 -9.29 -2.22 3.26
C TYR A 52 -10.28 -1.32 2.50
N GLN A 53 -9.79 -0.52 1.55
CA GLN A 53 -10.66 0.27 0.67
C GLN A 53 -11.53 -0.63 -0.20
N TYR A 54 -10.95 -1.67 -0.81
CA TYR A 54 -11.72 -2.64 -1.58
C TYR A 54 -12.71 -3.41 -0.71
N LEU A 55 -12.31 -3.83 0.49
CA LEU A 55 -13.21 -4.47 1.45
C LEU A 55 -14.42 -3.58 1.79
N THR A 56 -14.18 -2.29 2.00
CA THR A 56 -15.23 -1.30 2.26
C THR A 56 -16.19 -1.19 1.06
N LEU A 57 -15.66 -1.14 -0.17
CA LEU A 57 -16.47 -1.11 -1.40
C LEU A 57 -17.31 -2.39 -1.55
N ILE A 58 -16.72 -3.56 -1.28
CA ILE A 58 -17.40 -4.85 -1.32
C ILE A 58 -18.61 -4.83 -0.36
N HIS A 59 -18.40 -4.39 0.89
CA HIS A 59 -19.48 -4.32 1.88
C HIS A 59 -20.59 -3.36 1.44
N HIS A 60 -20.26 -2.17 0.95
CA HIS A 60 -21.24 -1.19 0.48
C HIS A 60 -22.11 -1.69 -0.69
N HIS A 61 -21.61 -2.62 -1.49
CA HIS A 61 -22.33 -3.18 -2.64
C HIS A 61 -23.07 -4.49 -2.33
N TYR A 62 -22.91 -5.04 -1.12
CA TYR A 62 -23.71 -6.14 -0.59
C TYR A 62 -24.83 -5.68 0.36
N GLN A 63 -24.95 -4.37 0.62
CA GLN A 63 -26.04 -3.82 1.45
C GLN A 63 -27.39 -3.92 0.73
N ALA A 64 -28.46 -4.12 1.50
CA ALA A 64 -29.81 -4.31 0.96
C ALA A 64 -30.34 -3.10 0.17
N ASP A 65 -29.98 -1.89 0.58
CA ASP A 65 -30.35 -0.64 -0.09
C ASP A 65 -29.49 -0.33 -1.33
N ARG A 66 -28.42 -1.11 -1.54
CA ARG A 66 -27.51 -0.96 -2.68
C ARG A 66 -26.88 -2.30 -3.06
N PHE A 67 -27.72 -3.20 -3.57
CA PHE A 67 -27.32 -4.56 -3.88
C PHE A 67 -26.82 -4.70 -5.33
N TYR A 68 -25.50 -4.57 -5.51
CA TYR A 68 -24.79 -4.77 -6.78
C TYR A 68 -23.74 -5.88 -6.63
N PRO A 69 -24.18 -7.15 -6.57
CA PRO A 69 -23.31 -8.27 -6.19
C PRO A 69 -22.20 -8.56 -7.21
N ASN A 70 -22.40 -8.28 -8.50
CA ASN A 70 -21.36 -8.50 -9.50
C ASN A 70 -20.29 -7.42 -9.40
N VAL A 71 -20.67 -6.17 -9.11
CA VAL A 71 -19.72 -5.11 -8.76
C VAL A 71 -18.94 -5.46 -7.49
N ALA A 72 -19.63 -5.96 -6.46
CA ALA A 72 -18.95 -6.41 -5.24
C ALA A 72 -17.97 -7.56 -5.53
N LYS A 73 -18.34 -8.51 -6.39
CA LYS A 73 -17.47 -9.61 -6.84
C LYS A 73 -16.27 -9.09 -7.63
N TYR A 74 -16.44 -8.06 -8.47
CA TYR A 74 -15.35 -7.41 -9.18
C TYR A 74 -14.35 -6.78 -8.20
N PHE A 75 -14.82 -5.98 -7.22
CA PHE A 75 -13.92 -5.39 -6.22
C PHE A 75 -13.24 -6.44 -5.32
N ARG A 76 -13.88 -7.60 -5.10
CA ARG A 76 -13.21 -8.75 -4.46
C ARG A 76 -12.02 -9.24 -5.29
N LYS A 77 -12.17 -9.38 -6.61
CA LYS A 77 -11.03 -9.73 -7.48
C LYS A 77 -9.92 -8.67 -7.42
N CYS A 78 -10.26 -7.38 -7.34
CA CYS A 78 -9.27 -6.32 -7.14
C CYS A 78 -8.51 -6.49 -5.82
N MET A 79 -9.23 -6.75 -4.73
CA MET A 79 -8.65 -7.03 -3.42
C MET A 79 -7.72 -8.25 -3.44
N GLU A 80 -8.12 -9.33 -4.11
CA GLU A 80 -7.31 -10.55 -4.28
C GLU A 80 -6.04 -10.25 -5.08
N LYS A 81 -6.12 -9.49 -6.18
CA LYS A 81 -4.93 -9.04 -6.94
C LYS A 81 -3.98 -8.21 -6.05
N THR A 82 -4.51 -7.25 -5.28
CA THR A 82 -3.71 -6.45 -4.34
C THR A 82 -3.05 -7.32 -3.27
N SER A 83 -3.75 -8.34 -2.76
CA SER A 83 -3.21 -9.28 -1.78
C SER A 83 -2.07 -10.12 -2.37
N GLY A 84 -2.26 -10.66 -3.57
CA GLY A 84 -1.18 -11.41 -4.25
C GLY A 84 0.03 -10.54 -4.59
N MET A 85 -0.15 -9.24 -4.82
CA MET A 85 0.97 -8.30 -4.96
C MET A 85 1.70 -8.07 -3.63
N LEU A 86 0.95 -7.85 -2.54
CA LEU A 86 1.51 -7.70 -1.20
C LEU A 86 2.35 -8.91 -0.80
N ASP A 87 1.83 -10.11 -1.01
CA ASP A 87 2.53 -11.36 -0.66
C ASP A 87 3.83 -11.54 -1.45
N ARG A 88 3.82 -11.24 -2.76
CA ARG A 88 5.02 -11.29 -3.60
C ARG A 88 6.08 -10.30 -3.14
N VAL A 89 5.68 -9.07 -2.83
CA VAL A 89 6.58 -8.02 -2.35
C VAL A 89 7.18 -8.38 -0.99
N ALA A 90 6.36 -8.83 -0.05
CA ALA A 90 6.82 -9.28 1.25
C ALA A 90 7.80 -10.46 1.12
N THR A 91 7.48 -11.44 0.26
CA THR A 91 8.37 -12.58 -0.03
C THR A 91 9.71 -12.12 -0.60
N TYR A 92 9.69 -11.16 -1.54
CA TYR A 92 10.90 -10.59 -2.12
C TYR A 92 11.78 -9.91 -1.06
N ILE A 93 11.19 -9.07 -0.20
CA ILE A 93 11.90 -8.39 0.89
C ILE A 93 12.53 -9.40 1.86
N MET A 94 11.77 -10.42 2.26
CA MET A 94 12.30 -11.47 3.14
C MET A 94 13.45 -12.24 2.48
N ALA A 95 13.33 -12.59 1.20
CA ALA A 95 14.40 -13.25 0.45
C ALA A 95 15.65 -12.36 0.38
N LYS A 96 15.47 -11.05 0.17
CA LYS A 96 16.56 -10.08 0.15
C LYS A 96 17.25 -9.98 1.50
N GLN A 97 16.51 -9.89 2.59
CA GLN A 97 17.08 -9.83 3.93
C GLN A 97 18.00 -11.02 4.21
N VAL A 98 17.62 -12.24 3.81
CA VAL A 98 18.44 -13.45 3.97
C VAL A 98 19.77 -13.34 3.23
N THR A 99 19.79 -12.69 2.06
CA THR A 99 21.03 -12.55 1.27
C THR A 99 22.01 -11.52 1.85
N ILE A 100 21.51 -10.47 2.50
CA ILE A 100 22.33 -9.37 3.01
C ILE A 100 22.69 -9.49 4.48
N SER A 101 21.95 -10.30 5.25
CA SER A 101 22.13 -10.45 6.71
C SER A 101 23.49 -11.00 7.13
N ALA A 102 24.31 -11.45 6.18
CA ALA A 102 25.70 -11.82 6.40
C ALA A 102 26.62 -10.60 6.63
N SER A 103 26.17 -9.39 6.31
CA SER A 103 26.92 -8.14 6.55
C SER A 103 26.57 -7.55 7.91
N ALA A 104 27.59 -7.16 8.68
CA ALA A 104 27.45 -6.63 10.04
C ALA A 104 26.64 -5.31 10.14
N ASN A 105 26.51 -4.57 9.03
CA ASN A 105 25.79 -3.29 8.96
C ASN A 105 24.68 -3.33 7.90
N ALA A 106 24.12 -4.50 7.60
CA ALA A 106 22.99 -4.58 6.67
C ALA A 106 21.75 -3.89 7.26
N PRO A 107 21.00 -3.11 6.46
CA PRO A 107 19.67 -2.66 6.85
C PRO A 107 18.76 -3.85 7.17
N ASP A 108 17.82 -3.65 8.12
CA ASP A 108 16.85 -4.67 8.51
C ASP A 108 15.47 -4.37 7.89
N TYR A 109 15.35 -4.68 6.60
CA TYR A 109 14.12 -4.44 5.84
C TYR A 109 12.94 -5.28 6.33
N VAL A 110 13.21 -6.41 6.99
CA VAL A 110 12.16 -7.26 7.57
C VAL A 110 11.60 -6.59 8.81
N ASN A 111 12.45 -6.01 9.67
CA ASN A 111 11.97 -5.21 10.78
C ASN A 111 11.13 -4.01 10.28
N ASP A 112 11.58 -3.31 9.24
CA ASP A 112 10.81 -2.20 8.64
C ASP A 112 9.45 -2.65 8.09
N LEU A 113 9.41 -3.81 7.43
CA LEU A 113 8.18 -4.42 6.93
C LEU A 113 7.19 -4.72 8.06
N PHE A 114 7.64 -5.29 9.18
CA PHE A 114 6.78 -5.64 10.31
C PHE A 114 6.40 -4.44 11.18
N GLN A 115 7.32 -3.50 11.41
CA GLN A 115 7.07 -2.32 12.23
C GLN A 115 6.32 -1.22 11.49
N HIS A 116 6.45 -1.14 10.16
CA HIS A 116 5.85 -0.06 9.40
C HIS A 116 4.95 -0.60 8.29
N GLY A 117 5.43 -1.51 7.45
CA GLY A 117 4.72 -2.01 6.27
C GLY A 117 3.30 -2.53 6.55
N PHE A 118 3.14 -3.39 7.55
CA PHE A 118 1.84 -3.98 7.91
C PHE A 118 1.08 -3.18 8.97
N MET A 119 1.66 -2.14 9.56
CA MET A 119 1.00 -1.37 10.60
C MET A 119 -0.13 -0.50 10.01
N PRO A 120 -1.35 -0.56 10.56
CA PRO A 120 -2.47 0.25 10.10
C PRO A 120 -2.33 1.70 10.60
N ALA A 121 -1.44 2.47 9.99
CA ALA A 121 -1.29 3.90 10.25
C ALA A 121 -2.08 4.76 9.24
N PHE A 122 -3.24 4.29 8.78
CA PHE A 122 -4.03 5.00 7.77
C PHE A 122 -5.50 5.16 8.16
N THR A 123 -6.03 6.35 7.93
CA THR A 123 -7.47 6.61 8.05
C THR A 123 -8.18 6.06 6.82
N ILE A 124 -9.06 5.08 7.02
CA ILE A 124 -9.93 4.57 5.95
C ILE A 124 -11.14 5.50 5.85
N ASN A 125 -11.39 6.02 4.65
CA ASN A 125 -12.66 6.68 4.40
C ASN A 125 -13.77 5.64 4.26
N HIS A 126 -14.56 5.47 5.31
CA HIS A 126 -15.72 4.57 5.32
C HIS A 126 -16.95 5.15 4.61
N THR A 127 -16.88 6.39 4.14
CA THR A 127 -18.00 7.05 3.47
C THR A 127 -18.38 6.28 2.22
N ARG A 128 -19.65 5.88 2.16
CA ARG A 128 -20.21 5.19 1.00
C ARG A 128 -20.14 6.08 -0.24
N PRO A 129 -19.56 5.61 -1.37
CA PRO A 129 -19.59 6.37 -2.62
C PRO A 129 -21.04 6.56 -3.09
N PRO A 130 -21.48 7.73 -3.56
CA PRO A 130 -22.89 7.96 -3.92
C PRO A 130 -23.37 7.15 -5.15
N THR A 131 -22.48 6.80 -6.08
CA THR A 131 -22.81 6.10 -7.35
C THR A 131 -21.77 5.03 -7.68
N LEU A 132 -22.11 4.05 -8.52
CA LEU A 132 -21.13 3.04 -8.99
C LEU A 132 -19.95 3.74 -9.65
N ARG A 133 -20.24 4.77 -10.46
CA ARG A 133 -19.23 5.61 -11.11
C ARG A 133 -18.24 6.23 -10.12
N SER A 134 -18.74 6.72 -8.97
CA SER A 134 -17.86 7.27 -7.92
C SER A 134 -16.98 6.21 -7.26
N ALA A 135 -17.50 4.98 -7.10
CA ALA A 135 -16.75 3.85 -6.55
C ALA A 135 -15.57 3.48 -7.47
N PHE A 136 -15.82 3.29 -8.77
CA PHE A 136 -14.78 3.03 -9.76
C PHE A 136 -13.76 4.17 -9.88
N ARG A 137 -14.22 5.44 -9.80
CA ARG A 137 -13.31 6.60 -9.79
C ARG A 137 -12.41 6.62 -8.56
N GLN A 138 -12.94 6.27 -7.39
CA GLN A 138 -12.16 6.18 -6.15
C GLN A 138 -11.10 5.08 -6.25
N ALA A 139 -11.48 3.90 -6.74
CA ALA A 139 -10.55 2.80 -6.98
C ALA A 139 -9.46 3.19 -7.98
N PHE A 140 -9.84 3.80 -9.12
CA PHE A 140 -8.89 4.30 -10.11
C PHE A 140 -7.89 5.31 -9.51
N LYS A 141 -8.37 6.25 -8.69
CA LYS A 141 -7.51 7.20 -8.00
C LYS A 141 -6.52 6.48 -7.08
N SER A 142 -6.97 5.43 -6.38
CA SER A 142 -6.08 4.66 -5.52
C SER A 142 -5.03 3.90 -6.31
N GLU A 143 -5.36 3.30 -7.46
CA GLU A 143 -4.37 2.63 -8.31
C GLU A 143 -3.36 3.61 -8.88
N ARG A 144 -3.80 4.82 -9.26
CA ARG A 144 -2.90 5.88 -9.70
C ARG A 144 -1.86 6.24 -8.65
N ASN A 145 -2.28 6.42 -7.40
CA ASN A 145 -1.35 6.69 -6.30
C ASN A 145 -0.30 5.58 -6.17
N THR A 146 -0.68 4.33 -6.41
CA THR A 146 0.24 3.19 -6.34
C THR A 146 1.28 3.22 -7.44
N VAL A 147 0.87 3.60 -8.65
CA VAL A 147 1.82 3.83 -9.75
C VAL A 147 2.76 4.98 -9.43
N GLU A 148 2.27 6.07 -8.82
CA GLU A 148 3.11 7.19 -8.40
C GLU A 148 4.17 6.73 -7.37
N THR A 149 3.77 6.01 -6.32
CA THR A 149 4.69 5.42 -5.33
C THR A 149 5.72 4.49 -5.97
N LEU A 150 5.29 3.57 -6.84
CA LEU A 150 6.18 2.66 -7.55
C LEU A 150 7.16 3.39 -8.47
N THR A 151 6.70 4.46 -9.14
CA THR A 151 7.57 5.26 -10.01
C THR A 151 8.67 5.95 -9.21
N THR A 152 8.35 6.47 -8.01
CA THR A 152 9.36 7.06 -7.11
C THR A 152 10.38 6.01 -6.66
N ILE A 153 9.93 4.81 -6.28
CA ILE A 153 10.83 3.70 -5.89
C ILE A 153 11.73 3.28 -7.05
N HIS A 154 11.17 3.13 -8.25
CA HIS A 154 11.93 2.78 -9.46
C HIS A 154 13.01 3.84 -9.77
N GLN A 155 12.66 5.13 -9.70
CA GLN A 155 13.63 6.21 -9.91
C GLN A 155 14.75 6.19 -8.87
N ALA A 156 14.43 5.93 -7.60
CA ALA A 156 15.44 5.79 -6.56
C ALA A 156 16.37 4.59 -6.82
N ALA A 157 15.83 3.47 -7.29
CA ALA A 157 16.60 2.28 -7.64
C ALA A 157 17.56 2.53 -8.81
N GLU A 158 17.10 3.19 -9.87
CA GLU A 158 17.95 3.61 -10.99
C GLU A 158 19.08 4.53 -10.56
N VAL A 159 18.80 5.52 -9.71
CA VAL A 159 19.81 6.47 -9.21
C VAL A 159 20.89 5.78 -8.36
N LEU A 160 20.49 4.79 -7.56
CA LEU A 160 21.40 4.04 -6.69
C LEU A 160 22.06 2.84 -7.39
N GLY A 161 21.71 2.56 -8.64
CA GLY A 161 22.23 1.42 -9.41
C GLY A 161 21.72 0.06 -8.92
N ASP A 162 20.57 0.02 -8.24
CA ASP A 162 19.90 -1.22 -7.83
C ASP A 162 19.07 -1.77 -8.99
N ALA A 163 19.76 -2.40 -9.94
CA ALA A 163 19.15 -2.92 -11.17
C ALA A 163 18.05 -3.96 -10.89
N GLU A 164 18.16 -4.72 -9.80
CA GLU A 164 17.19 -5.77 -9.49
C GLU A 164 15.87 -5.18 -8.98
N VAL A 165 15.92 -4.21 -8.06
CA VAL A 165 14.71 -3.51 -7.62
C VAL A 165 14.12 -2.70 -8.77
N ALA A 166 14.96 -2.06 -9.59
CA ALA A 166 14.49 -1.33 -10.76
C ALA A 166 13.75 -2.23 -11.75
N GLU A 167 14.28 -3.42 -12.04
CA GLU A 167 13.63 -4.42 -12.90
C GLU A 167 12.32 -4.93 -12.30
N LEU A 168 12.31 -5.36 -11.03
CA LEU A 168 11.10 -5.81 -10.34
C LEU A 168 9.98 -4.76 -10.41
N VAL A 169 10.30 -3.51 -10.09
CA VAL A 169 9.31 -2.45 -10.06
C VAL A 169 8.86 -2.06 -11.48
N GLY A 170 9.80 -1.87 -12.40
CA GLY A 170 9.55 -1.37 -13.74
C GLY A 170 8.92 -2.40 -14.69
N ALA A 171 9.37 -3.65 -14.62
CA ALA A 171 8.94 -4.72 -15.52
C ALA A 171 7.73 -5.51 -14.98
N ASP A 172 7.64 -5.71 -13.66
CA ASP A 172 6.59 -6.55 -13.08
C ASP A 172 5.47 -5.73 -12.44
N LEU A 173 5.80 -4.87 -11.48
CA LEU A 173 4.79 -4.23 -10.64
C LEU A 173 4.02 -3.10 -11.34
N ILE A 174 4.72 -2.15 -11.98
CA ILE A 174 4.08 -1.01 -12.67
C ILE A 174 3.13 -1.49 -13.79
N PRO A 175 3.51 -2.43 -14.68
CA PRO A 175 2.61 -2.91 -15.72
C PRO A 175 1.35 -3.58 -15.17
N GLU A 176 1.47 -4.35 -14.09
CA GLU A 176 0.33 -5.01 -13.45
C GLU A 176 -0.68 -4.00 -12.89
N VAL A 177 -0.20 -3.00 -12.15
CA VAL A 177 -1.06 -1.93 -11.60
C VAL A 177 -1.67 -1.10 -12.73
N THR A 178 -0.91 -0.78 -13.77
CA THR A 178 -1.37 -0.02 -14.94
C THR A 178 -2.49 -0.75 -15.69
N LYS A 179 -2.38 -2.07 -15.82
CA LYS A 179 -3.44 -2.90 -16.41
C LYS A 179 -4.74 -2.79 -15.62
N LEU A 180 -4.67 -2.92 -14.29
CA LEU A 180 -5.85 -2.77 -13.43
C LEU A 180 -6.43 -1.34 -13.49
N MET A 181 -5.58 -0.33 -13.53
CA MET A 181 -6.00 1.06 -13.69
C MET A 181 -6.77 1.28 -15.01
N ASN A 182 -6.32 0.67 -16.11
CA ASN A 182 -7.01 0.72 -17.40
C ASN A 182 -8.35 -0.04 -17.37
N GLU A 183 -8.42 -1.19 -16.70
CA GLU A 183 -9.67 -1.94 -16.46
C GLU A 183 -10.69 -1.06 -15.71
N LEU A 184 -10.27 -0.42 -14.61
CA LEU A 184 -11.10 0.49 -13.82
C LEU A 184 -11.56 1.72 -14.62
N HIS A 185 -10.67 2.30 -15.43
CA HIS A 185 -11.01 3.42 -16.30
C HIS A 185 -12.08 3.03 -17.33
N THR A 186 -11.94 1.85 -17.92
CA THR A 186 -12.92 1.30 -18.87
C THR A 186 -14.30 1.18 -18.22
N HIS A 187 -14.37 0.60 -17.02
CA HIS A 187 -15.61 0.47 -16.27
C HIS A 187 -16.23 1.82 -15.90
N PHE A 188 -15.42 2.79 -15.47
CA PHE A 188 -15.86 4.15 -15.21
C PHE A 188 -16.48 4.80 -16.47
N SER A 189 -15.83 4.66 -17.61
CA SER A 189 -16.29 5.21 -18.89
C SER A 189 -17.55 4.54 -19.41
N MET A 190 -17.66 3.20 -19.27
CA MET A 190 -18.87 2.46 -19.58
C MET A 190 -20.04 2.94 -18.73
N LEU A 191 -19.88 3.03 -17.41
CA LEU A 191 -20.91 3.54 -16.50
C LEU A 191 -21.36 4.95 -16.88
N HIS A 192 -20.45 5.83 -17.30
CA HIS A 192 -20.82 7.16 -17.80
C HIS A 192 -21.72 7.10 -19.04
N SER A 193 -21.46 6.16 -19.96
CA SER A 193 -22.27 5.96 -21.17
C SER A 193 -23.67 5.40 -20.83
N VAL A 194 -23.76 4.37 -19.99
CA VAL A 194 -25.05 3.72 -19.67
C VAL A 194 -25.94 4.58 -18.77
N THR A 195 -25.37 5.55 -18.03
CA THR A 195 -26.13 6.43 -17.13
C THR A 195 -26.46 7.82 -17.70
N ARG A 196 -26.18 8.08 -18.98
CA ARG A 196 -26.15 9.42 -19.59
C ARG A 196 -27.52 10.13 -19.76
N HIS A 197 -28.64 9.49 -19.43
CA HIS A 197 -30.00 10.01 -19.71
C HIS A 197 -30.98 9.89 -18.52
N ASN A 198 -30.59 10.28 -17.30
CA ASN A 198 -31.42 10.20 -16.07
C ASN A 198 -31.86 8.77 -15.67
N LEU A 199 -31.39 7.74 -16.37
CA LEU A 199 -31.56 6.34 -16.01
C LEU A 199 -30.47 5.88 -15.03
N HIS A 200 -30.15 6.68 -14.00
CA HIS A 200 -29.01 6.38 -13.12
C HIS A 200 -29.16 5.02 -12.42
N GLY A 201 -30.30 4.76 -11.78
CA GLY A 201 -30.53 3.46 -11.12
C GLY A 201 -30.67 2.29 -12.10
N LEU A 202 -31.42 2.48 -13.19
CA LEU A 202 -31.63 1.43 -14.20
C LEU A 202 -30.33 1.09 -14.94
N GLY A 203 -29.53 2.10 -15.30
CA GLY A 203 -28.24 1.93 -15.97
C GLY A 203 -27.20 1.26 -15.07
N GLU A 204 -27.14 1.62 -13.78
CA GLU A 204 -26.30 0.92 -12.81
C GLU A 204 -26.72 -0.55 -12.61
N PHE A 205 -28.02 -0.81 -12.56
CA PHE A 205 -28.55 -2.17 -12.48
C PHE A 205 -28.22 -3.00 -13.72
N ILE A 206 -28.46 -2.47 -14.92
CA ILE A 206 -28.11 -3.14 -16.18
C ILE A 206 -26.60 -3.40 -16.24
N TYR A 207 -25.79 -2.43 -15.84
CA TYR A 207 -24.34 -2.58 -15.79
C TYR A 207 -23.93 -3.71 -14.85
N ASP A 208 -24.42 -3.73 -13.61
CA ASP A 208 -24.11 -4.81 -12.65
C ASP A 208 -24.48 -6.19 -13.22
N LYS A 209 -25.62 -6.32 -13.92
CA LYS A 209 -26.01 -7.60 -14.53
C LYS A 209 -25.12 -8.07 -15.67
N ASN A 210 -24.38 -7.17 -16.32
CA ASN A 210 -23.53 -7.47 -17.48
C ASN A 210 -22.02 -7.38 -17.18
N LEU A 211 -21.63 -7.23 -15.91
CA LEU A 211 -20.25 -7.18 -15.45
C LEU A 211 -19.66 -8.58 -15.24
#